data_AF-A0A7Y9L5B2-F1
#
_entry.id   AF-A0A7Y9L5B2-F1
#
_cell.length_a   1.000
_cell.length_b   1.000
_cell.length_c   1.000
_cell.angle_alpha   90.00
_cell.angle_beta   90.00
_cell.angle_gamma   90.00
#
_symmetry.space_group_name_H-M   'P 1'
#
loop_
_entity.id
_entity.type
_entity.pdbx_description
1 polymer ?
#
loop_
_entity_poly.entity_id
_entity_poly.type
_entity_poly.pdbx_seq_one_letter_code
_entity_poly.pdbx_strand_id
1 'polypeptide(L)'
;MDNTSIADFSPEINYNKSLEKHRLIYKITGWLIFSLVFGYAFYLLMMFAAFQPLLHLITGHAEPIGLITCSLLVVSLMIFNIFCNNAFTKIEGKNLEDNKRYILLTMDEFFSNYDFKVNDDKIMRSFMPKGSPIWGRIITILFDGNDMYLNITSLGKSNSPTLVHGLINYLKARRIKKYFAKNYPVN
;
A
#
# COMPACT_ATOMS: atom_id res chain seq x y z
N MET A 1 3.23 -24.04 18.30
CA MET A 1 2.01 -23.46 17.70
C MET A 1 2.12 -23.72 16.22
N ASP A 2 1.25 -24.56 15.68
CA ASP A 2 1.28 -24.88 14.25
C ASP A 2 0.91 -23.63 13.44
N ASN A 3 1.89 -23.10 12.70
CA ASN A 3 1.67 -22.07 11.69
C ASN A 3 0.87 -22.72 10.56
N THR A 4 -0.45 -22.78 10.71
CA THR A 4 -1.35 -23.05 9.59
C THR A 4 -1.11 -21.94 8.58
N SER A 5 -0.40 -22.26 7.49
CA SER A 5 -0.02 -21.29 6.49
C SER A 5 -1.30 -20.62 5.96
N ILE A 6 -1.44 -19.33 6.25
CA ILE A 6 -2.60 -18.58 5.81
C ILE A 6 -2.48 -18.50 4.29
N ALA A 7 -3.47 -19.06 3.58
CA ALA A 7 -3.49 -19.01 2.13
C ALA A 7 -3.41 -17.54 1.67
N ASP A 8 -2.48 -17.25 0.78
CA ASP A 8 -2.34 -15.90 0.22
C ASP A 8 -3.44 -15.70 -0.83
N PHE A 9 -4.50 -14.98 -0.46
CA PHE A 9 -5.62 -14.68 -1.35
C PHE A 9 -5.39 -13.45 -2.22
N SER A 10 -4.17 -12.89 -2.20
CA SER A 10 -3.89 -11.68 -2.94
C SER A 10 -3.68 -11.95 -4.42
N PRO A 11 -4.00 -10.99 -5.31
CA PRO A 11 -3.88 -11.21 -6.74
C PRO A 11 -2.40 -11.42 -7.15
N GLU A 12 -2.20 -12.18 -8.23
CA GLU A 12 -0.88 -12.38 -8.80
C GLU A 12 -0.30 -11.05 -9.32
N ILE A 13 0.99 -10.81 -9.08
CA ILE A 13 1.66 -9.56 -9.47
C ILE A 13 2.22 -9.68 -10.89
N ASN A 14 2.06 -8.64 -11.70
CA ASN A 14 2.80 -8.49 -12.94
C ASN A 14 4.14 -7.79 -12.63
N TYR A 15 5.19 -8.59 -12.37
CA TYR A 15 6.51 -8.11 -11.95
C TYR A 15 7.10 -7.07 -12.91
N ASN A 16 7.22 -7.41 -14.20
CA ASN A 16 7.86 -6.53 -15.20
C ASN A 16 7.12 -5.19 -15.32
N LYS A 17 5.79 -5.22 -15.42
CA LYS A 17 4.98 -4.00 -15.51
C LYS A 17 5.03 -3.17 -14.24
N SER A 18 5.14 -3.84 -13.10
CA SER A 18 5.24 -3.20 -11.78
C SER A 18 6.56 -2.42 -11.62
N LEU A 19 7.67 -2.99 -12.09
CA LEU A 19 8.97 -2.31 -12.12
C LEU A 19 8.96 -1.12 -13.10
N GLU A 20 8.49 -1.33 -14.33
CA GLU A 20 8.43 -0.29 -15.37
C GLU A 20 7.63 0.95 -14.92
N LYS A 21 6.52 0.74 -14.21
CA LYS A 21 5.65 1.83 -13.74
C LYS A 21 6.00 2.33 -12.33
N HIS A 22 6.98 1.73 -11.65
CA HIS A 22 7.28 1.97 -10.23
C HIS A 22 6.04 1.94 -9.32
N ARG A 23 5.08 1.07 -9.67
CA ARG A 23 3.81 0.91 -8.95
C ARG A 23 3.39 -0.55 -8.96
N LEU A 24 2.72 -0.99 -7.90
CA LEU A 24 2.21 -2.35 -7.79
C LEU A 24 1.08 -2.58 -8.80
N ILE A 25 1.34 -3.45 -9.78
CA ILE A 25 0.40 -3.81 -10.84
C ILE A 25 0.16 -5.31 -10.80
N TYR A 26 -1.11 -5.67 -10.68
CA TYR A 26 -1.55 -7.06 -10.65
C TYR A 26 -1.88 -7.58 -12.05
N LYS A 27 -1.80 -8.90 -12.23
CA LYS A 27 -2.31 -9.56 -13.43
C LYS A 27 -3.83 -9.43 -13.45
N ILE A 28 -4.35 -9.11 -14.64
CA ILE A 28 -5.76 -8.78 -14.82
C ILE A 28 -6.58 -10.07 -14.78
N THR A 29 -7.48 -10.17 -13.80
CA THR A 29 -8.54 -11.18 -13.74
C THR A 29 -9.90 -10.47 -13.71
N GLY A 30 -10.95 -11.09 -14.24
CA GLY A 30 -12.28 -10.46 -14.31
C GLY A 30 -12.78 -9.99 -12.93
N TRP A 31 -12.59 -10.82 -11.90
CA TRP A 31 -12.93 -10.49 -10.51
C TRP A 31 -12.12 -9.32 -9.95
N LEU A 32 -10.82 -9.25 -10.27
CA LEU A 32 -9.97 -8.14 -9.85
C LEU A 32 -10.40 -6.82 -10.49
N ILE A 33 -10.70 -6.82 -11.80
CA ILE A 33 -11.20 -5.61 -12.48
C ILE A 33 -12.48 -5.13 -11.79
N PHE A 34 -13.44 -6.04 -11.59
CA PHE A 34 -14.70 -5.71 -10.93
C PHE A 34 -14.48 -5.10 -9.54
N SER A 35 -13.63 -5.74 -8.72
CA SER A 35 -13.30 -5.29 -7.36
C SER A 35 -12.63 -3.91 -7.36
N LEU A 36 -11.71 -3.67 -8.30
CA LEU A 36 -11.04 -2.37 -8.46
C LEU A 36 -12.04 -1.29 -8.89
N VAL A 37 -12.82 -1.53 -9.94
CA VAL A 37 -13.83 -0.58 -10.45
C VAL A 37 -14.82 -0.23 -9.35
N PHE A 38 -15.34 -1.22 -8.63
CA PHE A 38 -16.27 -0.99 -7.53
C PHE A 38 -15.61 -0.18 -6.40
N GLY A 39 -14.37 -0.53 -6.02
CA GLY A 39 -13.62 0.20 -5.00
C GLY A 39 -13.37 1.68 -5.37
N TYR A 40 -12.96 1.94 -6.62
CA TYR A 40 -12.78 3.30 -7.13
C TYR A 40 -14.11 4.06 -7.24
N ALA A 41 -15.18 3.42 -7.72
CA ALA A 41 -16.51 4.03 -7.81
C ALA A 41 -17.04 4.43 -6.43
N PHE A 42 -16.93 3.55 -5.44
CA PHE A 42 -17.30 3.85 -4.06
C PHE A 42 -16.48 5.02 -3.51
N TYR A 43 -15.17 5.04 -3.78
CA TYR A 43 -14.30 6.10 -3.31
C TYR A 43 -14.58 7.46 -3.99
N LEU A 44 -14.92 7.45 -5.28
CA LEU A 44 -15.38 8.63 -6.02
C LEU A 44 -16.71 9.16 -5.46
N LEU A 45 -17.66 8.26 -5.14
CA LEU A 45 -18.91 8.63 -4.50
C LEU A 45 -18.68 9.31 -3.14
N MET A 46 -17.76 8.78 -2.33
CA MET A 46 -17.38 9.39 -1.05
C MET A 46 -16.72 10.77 -1.24
N MET A 47 -15.86 10.94 -2.25
CA MET A 47 -15.30 12.27 -2.58
C MET A 47 -16.39 13.24 -3.03
N PHE A 48 -17.34 12.80 -3.85
CA PHE A 48 -18.47 13.62 -4.28
C PHE A 48 -19.36 14.04 -3.12
N ALA A 49 -19.64 13.13 -2.18
CA ALA A 49 -20.37 13.43 -0.95
C ALA A 49 -19.62 14.46 -0.09
N ALA A 50 -18.30 14.31 0.06
CA ALA A 50 -17.47 15.28 0.79
C ALA A 50 -17.41 16.65 0.10
N PHE A 51 -17.67 16.72 -1.22
CA PHE A 51 -17.66 17.95 -2.01
C PHE A 51 -18.98 18.73 -1.95
N GLN A 52 -20.06 18.18 -1.36
CA GLN A 52 -21.37 18.84 -1.30
C GLN A 52 -21.32 20.28 -0.73
N PRO A 53 -20.59 20.57 0.36
CA PRO A 53 -20.50 21.94 0.89
C PRO A 53 -19.87 22.93 -0.11
N LEU A 54 -18.96 22.47 -0.98
CA LEU A 54 -18.34 23.30 -2.02
C LEU A 54 -19.33 23.60 -3.14
N LEU A 55 -20.22 22.65 -3.49
CA LEU A 55 -21.26 22.87 -4.49
C LEU A 55 -22.31 23.88 -4.00
N HIS A 56 -22.69 23.80 -2.73
CA HIS A 56 -23.62 24.77 -2.11
C HIS A 56 -23.07 26.21 -2.17
N LEU A 57 -21.78 26.39 -1.92
CA LEU A 57 -21.12 27.69 -2.05
C LEU A 57 -21.25 28.27 -3.46
N ILE A 58 -21.10 27.45 -4.50
CA ILE A 58 -21.23 27.87 -5.91
C ILE A 58 -22.67 28.32 -6.22
N THR A 59 -23.66 27.70 -5.59
CA THR A 59 -25.09 28.05 -5.75
C THR A 59 -25.51 29.30 -4.96
N GLY A 60 -24.57 29.98 -4.29
CA GLY A 60 -24.84 31.21 -3.52
C GLY A 60 -25.33 30.98 -2.09
N HIS A 61 -25.33 29.73 -1.61
CA HIS A 61 -25.66 29.44 -0.22
C HIS A 61 -24.43 29.65 0.68
N ALA A 62 -24.62 30.33 1.81
CA ALA A 62 -23.57 30.54 2.79
C ALA A 62 -23.32 29.25 3.59
N GLU A 63 -22.13 28.69 3.45
CA GLU A 63 -21.68 27.52 4.22
C GLU A 63 -20.61 27.95 5.24
N PRO A 64 -20.53 27.32 6.43
CA PRO A 64 -19.48 27.61 7.40
C PRO A 64 -18.09 27.34 6.80
N ILE A 65 -17.18 28.32 6.90
CA ILE A 65 -15.82 28.20 6.34
C ILE A 65 -15.04 26.99 6.87
N GLY A 66 -15.33 26.59 8.12
CA GLY A 66 -14.78 25.38 8.72
C GLY A 66 -15.19 24.11 7.97
N LEU A 67 -16.46 24.01 7.56
CA LEU A 67 -16.97 22.86 6.80
C LEU A 67 -16.32 22.78 5.42
N ILE A 68 -16.20 23.91 4.73
CA ILE A 68 -15.52 24.01 3.42
C ILE A 68 -14.06 23.54 3.55
N THR A 69 -13.36 24.01 4.57
CA THR A 69 -11.95 23.64 4.82
C THR A 69 -11.81 22.16 5.13
N CYS A 70 -12.67 21.61 6.00
CA CYS A 70 -12.71 20.18 6.29
C CYS A 70 -12.98 19.35 5.02
N SER A 71 -13.93 19.75 4.18
CA SER A 71 -14.21 19.09 2.89
C SER A 71 -13.00 19.07 1.98
N LEU A 72 -12.30 20.20 1.81
CA LEU A 72 -11.09 20.28 0.99
C LEU A 72 -9.97 19.39 1.52
N LEU A 73 -9.77 19.35 2.85
CA LEU A 73 -8.77 18.49 3.48
C LEU A 73 -9.10 17.01 3.29
N VAL A 74 -10.37 16.61 3.48
CA VAL A 74 -10.82 15.23 3.28
C VAL A 74 -10.62 14.79 1.83
N VAL A 75 -11.06 15.60 0.86
CA VAL A 75 -10.90 15.29 -0.57
C VAL A 75 -9.42 15.23 -0.96
N SER A 76 -8.60 16.17 -0.49
CA SER A 76 -7.15 16.17 -0.73
C SER A 76 -6.50 14.89 -0.17
N LEU A 77 -6.79 14.54 1.08
CA LEU A 77 -6.32 13.31 1.71
C LEU A 77 -6.76 12.08 0.90
N MET A 78 -8.01 12.08 0.42
CA MET A 78 -8.54 10.98 -0.38
C MET A 78 -7.79 10.81 -1.70
N ILE A 79 -7.49 11.91 -2.39
CA ILE A 79 -6.68 11.92 -3.61
C ILE A 79 -5.27 11.38 -3.34
N PHE A 80 -4.59 11.88 -2.31
CA PHE A 80 -3.25 11.40 -1.94
C PHE A 80 -3.24 9.89 -1.66
N ASN A 81 -4.24 9.41 -0.95
CA ASN A 81 -4.44 8.00 -0.68
C ASN A 81 -4.52 7.16 -1.95
N ILE A 82 -5.27 7.57 -2.98
CA ILE A 82 -5.31 6.89 -4.28
C ILE A 82 -3.92 6.85 -4.92
N PHE A 83 -3.22 7.98 -4.95
CA PHE A 83 -1.89 8.06 -5.60
C PHE A 83 -0.86 7.18 -4.89
N CYS A 84 -0.86 7.18 -3.56
CA CYS A 84 0.11 6.47 -2.74
C CYS A 84 -0.19 4.97 -2.58
N ASN A 85 -1.43 4.51 -2.72
CA ASN A 85 -1.81 3.13 -2.40
C ASN A 85 -0.96 2.07 -3.12
N ASN A 86 -0.72 2.28 -4.42
CA ASN A 86 0.05 1.35 -5.25
C ASN A 86 1.47 1.84 -5.51
N ALA A 87 1.93 2.91 -4.88
CA ALA A 87 3.28 3.43 -5.11
C ALA A 87 4.33 2.53 -4.46
N PHE A 88 5.44 2.27 -5.16
CA PHE A 88 6.61 1.65 -4.54
C PHE A 88 7.52 2.68 -3.89
N THR A 89 8.17 2.26 -2.82
CA THR A 89 9.35 2.92 -2.29
C THR A 89 10.58 2.14 -2.73
N LYS A 90 11.39 2.74 -3.62
CA LYS A 90 12.67 2.16 -4.05
C LYS A 90 13.69 2.24 -2.91
N ILE A 91 14.30 1.10 -2.58
CA ILE A 91 15.38 0.93 -1.59
C ILE A 91 16.60 0.43 -2.36
N GLU A 92 17.68 1.21 -2.35
CA GLU A 92 18.95 0.81 -2.93
C GLU A 92 19.60 -0.24 -2.04
N GLY A 93 20.17 -1.27 -2.66
CA GLY A 93 20.82 -2.39 -1.99
C GLY A 93 22.11 -2.79 -2.67
N LYS A 94 22.66 -3.95 -2.27
CA LYS A 94 24.00 -4.41 -2.69
C LYS A 94 23.96 -5.55 -3.68
N ASN A 95 23.39 -6.67 -3.25
CA ASN A 95 23.22 -7.88 -4.02
C ASN A 95 21.95 -8.57 -3.49
N LEU A 96 21.39 -9.48 -4.29
CA LEU A 96 20.10 -10.10 -4.00
C LEU A 96 20.03 -10.79 -2.63
N GLU A 97 21.06 -11.57 -2.28
CA GLU A 97 21.06 -12.38 -1.05
C GLU A 97 21.20 -11.51 0.21
N ASP A 98 22.11 -10.54 0.19
CA ASP A 98 22.24 -9.56 1.27
C ASP A 98 20.98 -8.70 1.39
N ASN A 99 20.39 -8.29 0.26
CA ASN A 99 19.16 -7.51 0.25
C ASN A 99 18.02 -8.27 0.91
N LYS A 100 17.81 -9.55 0.56
CA LYS A 100 16.80 -10.42 1.20
C LYS A 100 17.05 -10.53 2.71
N ARG A 101 18.30 -10.78 3.13
CA ARG A 101 18.64 -10.91 4.55
C ARG A 101 18.41 -9.61 5.32
N TYR A 102 18.93 -8.49 4.83
CA TYR A 102 18.84 -7.20 5.52
C TYR A 102 17.44 -6.60 5.51
N ILE A 103 16.65 -6.86 4.45
CA ILE A 103 15.26 -6.39 4.43
C ILE A 103 14.42 -7.17 5.44
N LEU A 104 14.65 -8.46 5.64
CA LEU A 104 14.01 -9.25 6.69
C LEU A 104 14.31 -8.69 8.08
N LEU A 105 15.60 -8.48 8.40
CA LEU A 105 16.00 -7.85 9.67
C LEU A 105 15.37 -6.46 9.84
N THR A 106 15.22 -5.70 8.75
CA THR A 106 14.51 -4.42 8.79
C THR A 106 13.02 -4.61 9.02
N MET A 107 12.38 -5.64 8.47
CA MET A 107 10.96 -5.90 8.69
C MET A 107 10.67 -6.29 10.13
N ASP A 108 11.57 -7.02 10.81
CA ASP A 108 11.46 -7.40 12.23
C ASP A 108 11.28 -6.19 13.15
N GLU A 109 11.98 -5.10 12.85
CA GLU A 109 11.89 -3.85 13.61
C GLU A 109 10.52 -3.15 13.43
N PHE A 110 9.88 -3.28 12.27
CA PHE A 110 8.66 -2.52 11.93
C PHE A 110 7.36 -3.31 12.05
N PHE A 111 7.46 -4.63 12.13
CA PHE A 111 6.35 -5.56 12.09
C PHE A 111 6.60 -6.76 13.00
N SER A 112 5.78 -6.91 14.04
CA SER A 112 5.70 -8.16 14.79
C SER A 112 4.92 -9.21 13.98
N ASN A 113 5.39 -10.46 13.97
CA ASN A 113 4.69 -11.62 13.40
C ASN A 113 4.39 -11.49 11.89
N TYR A 114 5.43 -11.37 11.06
CA TYR A 114 5.31 -11.56 9.62
C TYR A 114 5.70 -12.98 9.22
N ASP A 115 5.03 -13.48 8.20
CA ASP A 115 5.44 -14.68 7.48
C ASP A 115 5.67 -14.25 6.02
N PHE A 116 6.93 -14.08 5.62
CA PHE A 116 7.26 -13.77 4.22
C PHE A 116 7.34 -15.07 3.44
N LYS A 117 6.45 -15.20 2.46
CA LYS A 117 6.57 -16.19 1.41
C LYS A 117 7.48 -15.61 0.33
N VAL A 118 8.57 -16.32 0.03
CA VAL A 118 9.44 -16.02 -1.10
C VAL A 118 8.88 -16.75 -2.31
N ASN A 119 8.56 -16.01 -3.37
CA ASN A 119 8.17 -16.58 -4.65
C ASN A 119 9.25 -16.26 -5.69
N ASP A 120 9.93 -17.30 -6.18
CA ASP A 120 10.86 -17.28 -7.31
C ASP A 120 11.99 -16.22 -7.26
N ASP A 121 12.60 -16.00 -6.09
CA ASP A 121 13.72 -15.07 -5.83
C ASP A 121 13.46 -13.57 -6.13
N LYS A 122 12.40 -13.25 -6.87
CA LYS A 122 12.08 -11.90 -7.36
C LYS A 122 11.04 -11.19 -6.51
N ILE A 123 10.22 -11.94 -5.77
CA ILE A 123 9.09 -11.40 -5.04
C ILE A 123 9.07 -11.98 -3.62
N MET A 124 9.01 -11.10 -2.64
CA MET A 124 8.68 -11.46 -1.26
C MET A 124 7.38 -10.81 -0.85
N ARG A 125 6.46 -11.61 -0.31
CA ARG A 125 5.19 -11.11 0.20
C ARG A 125 4.89 -11.66 1.57
N SER A 126 4.43 -10.78 2.44
CA SER A 126 3.81 -11.19 3.69
C SER A 126 2.36 -10.77 3.70
N PHE A 127 1.49 -11.74 3.91
CA PHE A 127 0.06 -11.54 4.10
C PHE A 127 -0.25 -11.68 5.60
N MET A 128 -0.57 -10.56 6.23
CA MET A 128 -1.05 -10.54 7.61
C MET A 128 -2.55 -10.27 7.58
N PRO A 129 -3.40 -11.30 7.73
CA PRO A 129 -4.82 -11.06 7.90
C PRO A 129 -5.07 -10.30 9.20
N LYS A 130 -6.27 -9.74 9.28
CA LYS A 130 -6.74 -8.97 10.44
C LYS A 130 -6.63 -9.80 11.73
N GLY A 131 -6.06 -9.22 12.78
CA GLY A 131 -6.35 -9.59 14.18
C GLY A 131 -7.02 -8.40 14.85
N SER A 132 -8.15 -8.55 15.54
CA SER A 132 -8.80 -7.44 16.25
C SER A 132 -7.83 -6.85 17.30
N PRO A 133 -7.52 -5.53 17.35
CA PRO A 133 -8.11 -4.36 16.66
C PRO A 133 -7.35 -3.86 15.41
N ILE A 134 -6.36 -4.62 14.92
CA ILE A 134 -5.38 -4.23 13.90
C ILE A 134 -5.91 -4.54 12.49
N TRP A 135 -5.89 -3.54 11.60
CA TRP A 135 -6.14 -3.75 10.17
C TRP A 135 -5.10 -4.71 9.58
N GLY A 136 -5.55 -5.66 8.77
CA GLY A 136 -4.66 -6.55 8.03
C GLY A 136 -3.76 -5.76 7.06
N ARG A 137 -2.69 -6.38 6.58
CA ARG A 137 -1.78 -5.77 5.62
C ARG A 137 -1.14 -6.79 4.71
N ILE A 138 -0.79 -6.31 3.53
CA ILE A 138 0.07 -7.00 2.57
C ILE A 138 1.34 -6.18 2.44
N ILE A 139 2.48 -6.80 2.72
CA ILE A 139 3.79 -6.23 2.44
C ILE A 139 4.30 -6.92 1.19
N THR A 140 4.65 -6.14 0.18
CA THR A 140 5.18 -6.65 -1.09
C THR A 140 6.54 -6.02 -1.35
N ILE A 141 7.54 -6.86 -1.58
CA ILE A 141 8.90 -6.45 -1.93
C ILE A 141 9.24 -7.12 -3.26
N LEU A 142 9.61 -6.32 -4.26
CA LEU A 142 10.18 -6.81 -5.51
C LEU A 142 11.69 -6.60 -5.49
N PHE A 143 12.45 -7.56 -5.98
CA PHE A 143 13.91 -7.49 -6.09
C PHE A 143 14.31 -7.35 -7.56
N ASP A 144 14.99 -6.25 -7.90
CA ASP A 144 15.48 -5.98 -9.25
C ASP A 144 16.99 -5.75 -9.21
N GLY A 145 17.75 -6.84 -9.37
CA GLY A 145 19.20 -6.84 -9.20
C GLY A 145 19.60 -6.37 -7.80
N ASN A 146 20.18 -5.17 -7.72
CA ASN A 146 20.64 -4.58 -6.46
C ASN A 146 19.56 -3.73 -5.78
N ASP A 147 18.47 -3.41 -6.47
CA ASP A 147 17.41 -2.57 -5.95
C ASP A 147 16.24 -3.39 -5.41
N MET A 148 15.52 -2.81 -4.45
CA MET A 148 14.28 -3.37 -3.91
C MET A 148 13.14 -2.36 -4.01
N TYR A 149 11.93 -2.85 -4.24
CA TYR A 149 10.73 -2.02 -4.35
C TYR A 149 9.71 -2.46 -3.31
N LEU A 150 9.54 -1.66 -2.27
CA LEU A 150 8.65 -1.94 -1.15
C LEU A 150 7.29 -1.25 -1.33
N ASN A 151 6.21 -2.02 -1.24
CA ASN A 151 4.84 -1.51 -1.10
C ASN A 151 4.20 -2.12 0.16
N ILE A 152 3.40 -1.30 0.83
CA ILE A 152 2.56 -1.72 1.95
C ILE A 152 1.12 -1.38 1.57
N THR A 153 0.25 -2.38 1.61
CA THR A 153 -1.19 -2.22 1.33
C THR A 153 -1.96 -2.65 2.57
N SER A 154 -2.84 -1.79 3.08
CA SER A 154 -3.74 -2.15 4.18
C SER A 154 -4.93 -2.94 3.65
N LEU A 155 -5.46 -3.82 4.48
CA LEU A 155 -6.61 -4.67 4.18
C LEU A 155 -7.82 -4.24 4.99
N GLY A 156 -8.99 -4.25 4.35
CA GLY A 156 -10.29 -4.01 4.97
C GLY A 156 -10.89 -5.24 5.68
N LYS A 157 -12.17 -5.16 6.03
CA LYS A 157 -12.90 -6.20 6.79
C LYS A 157 -12.95 -7.56 6.07
N SER A 158 -12.94 -7.57 4.74
CA SER A 158 -12.96 -8.76 3.89
C SER A 158 -11.56 -9.18 3.42
N ASN A 159 -10.50 -8.72 4.06
CA ASN A 159 -9.11 -8.85 3.60
C ASN A 159 -8.87 -8.28 2.19
N SER A 160 -9.76 -7.40 1.69
CA SER A 160 -9.57 -6.70 0.43
C SER A 160 -8.65 -5.49 0.62
N PRO A 161 -7.77 -5.16 -0.35
CA PRO A 161 -7.03 -3.91 -0.34
C PRO A 161 -7.93 -2.70 -0.10
N THR A 162 -7.52 -1.78 0.75
CA THR A 162 -8.25 -0.52 0.98
C THR A 162 -7.43 0.68 0.54
N LEU A 163 -8.07 1.61 -0.17
CA LEU A 163 -7.47 2.86 -0.62
C LEU A 163 -7.26 3.87 0.52
N VAL A 164 -7.95 3.69 1.66
CA VAL A 164 -8.02 4.69 2.76
C VAL A 164 -6.67 4.93 3.46
N HIS A 165 -5.72 4.00 3.35
CA HIS A 165 -4.46 4.06 4.09
C HIS A 165 -3.23 4.31 3.21
N GLY A 166 -3.42 4.63 1.93
CA GLY A 166 -2.35 4.73 0.94
C GLY A 166 -1.21 5.67 1.38
N LEU A 167 -1.55 6.87 1.87
CA LEU A 167 -0.55 7.86 2.30
C LEU A 167 0.25 7.36 3.51
N ILE A 168 -0.43 6.86 4.54
CA ILE A 168 0.22 6.39 5.78
C ILE A 168 1.15 5.20 5.47
N ASN A 169 0.70 4.27 4.62
CA ASN A 169 1.50 3.14 4.19
C ASN A 169 2.74 3.56 3.41
N TYR A 170 2.60 4.53 2.50
CA TYR A 170 3.73 5.09 1.76
C TYR A 170 4.74 5.78 2.69
N LEU A 171 4.27 6.58 3.66
CA LEU A 171 5.15 7.18 4.66
C LEU A 171 5.86 6.13 5.52
N LYS A 172 5.18 5.04 5.90
CA LYS A 172 5.79 3.92 6.62
C LYS A 172 6.87 3.23 5.78
N ALA A 173 6.61 2.98 4.49
CA ALA A 173 7.60 2.43 3.57
C ALA A 173 8.82 3.35 3.42
N ARG A 174 8.64 4.68 3.39
CA ARG A 174 9.76 5.64 3.40
C ARG A 174 10.56 5.62 4.70
N ARG A 175 9.92 5.42 5.86
CA ARG A 175 10.62 5.25 7.15
C ARG A 175 11.48 3.99 7.14
N ILE A 176 10.93 2.89 6.62
CA ILE A 176 11.66 1.63 6.42
C ILE A 176 12.87 1.84 5.52
N LYS A 177 12.71 2.51 4.36
CA LYS A 177 13.84 2.87 3.48
C LYS A 177 14.96 3.59 4.24
N LYS A 178 14.58 4.62 5.02
CA LYS A 178 15.56 5.41 5.79
C LYS A 178 16.29 4.55 6.84
N TYR A 179 15.56 3.67 7.52
CA TYR A 179 16.16 2.73 8.47
C TYR A 179 17.12 1.77 7.78
N PHE A 180 16.72 1.19 6.64
CA PHE A 180 17.56 0.29 5.86
C PHE A 180 18.86 0.97 5.45
N ALA A 181 18.77 2.16 4.83
CA ALA A 181 19.94 2.91 4.36
C ALA A 181 20.90 3.31 5.49
N LYS A 182 20.37 3.56 6.70
CA LYS A 182 21.18 3.90 7.88
C LYS A 182 21.98 2.71 8.39
N ASN A 183 21.40 1.50 8.38
CA ASN A 183 22.00 0.32 8.99
C ASN A 183 22.78 -0.56 7.99
N TYR A 184 22.44 -0.49 6.71
CA TYR A 184 23.02 -1.32 5.65
C TYR A 184 23.45 -0.47 4.44
N PRO A 185 24.42 0.45 4.62
CA PRO A 185 24.83 1.36 3.55
C PRO A 185 25.43 0.61 2.36
N VAL A 186 25.08 1.04 1.15
CA VAL A 186 25.63 0.54 -0.12
C VAL A 186 27.03 1.14 -0.30
N ASN A 187 28.03 0.47 0.28
CA ASN A 187 29.45 0.73 0.04
C ASN A 187 29.94 -0.14 -1.10
#